data_AF-A0AAD6TIT0-F1
#
_entry.id   AF-A0AAD6TIT0-F1
#
_cell.length_a   1.000
_cell.length_b   1.000
_cell.length_c   1.000
_cell.angle_alpha   90.00
_cell.angle_beta   90.00
_cell.angle_gamma   90.00
#
_symmetry.space_group_name_H-M   'P 1'
#
loop_
_entity.id
_entity.type
_entity.pdbx_description
1 polymer ?
#
loop_
_entity_poly.entity_id
_entity_poly.type
_entity_poly.pdbx_seq_one_letter_code
_entity_poly.pdbx_strand_id
1 'polypeptide(L)'
;FGEPPELDVFDESRLPNQLELEEAANLPVISESGVRVAFGSLWQDQKTIVCFIRHFWCPLCQDYMFSISRNVSPAVLDEAGIQLVIISNGSHDMIKSYRKIFRTPFALYTDPSHKVYNALGMTLQTMEKGPRGNYVRHGLMSGIGMVVVNAVKVGMPVWKEGGDISQLGGEFILGPGLTCSWVHRMRYTRNHVPILQVIEAAGVD
;
A
#
# COMPACT_ATOMS: atom_id res chain seq x y z
N PHE A 1 33.25 -17.05 19.82
CA PHE A 1 32.06 -17.68 19.23
C PHE A 1 30.96 -16.64 19.29
N GLY A 2 30.81 -15.86 18.22
CA GLY A 2 29.69 -14.93 18.11
C GLY A 2 28.42 -15.75 17.92
N GLU A 3 27.35 -15.35 18.57
CA GLU A 3 26.03 -15.89 18.27
C GLU A 3 25.78 -15.78 16.76
N PRO A 4 25.19 -16.81 16.13
CA PRO A 4 24.75 -16.67 14.75
C PRO A 4 23.81 -15.45 14.67
N PRO A 5 23.89 -14.63 13.61
CA PRO A 5 22.94 -13.55 13.44
C PRO A 5 21.53 -14.13 13.55
N GLU A 6 20.69 -13.54 14.41
CA GLU A 6 19.27 -13.86 14.44
C GLU A 6 18.77 -13.86 12.99
N LEU A 7 18.27 -15.01 12.53
CA LEU A 7 17.55 -15.06 11.27
C LEU A 7 16.45 -14.01 11.38
N ASP A 8 16.46 -13.02 10.50
CA ASP A 8 15.45 -11.96 10.46
C ASP A 8 14.09 -12.61 10.20
N VAL A 9 13.39 -12.97 11.29
CA VAL A 9 12.10 -13.64 11.22
C VAL A 9 11.10 -12.60 10.77
N PHE A 10 10.52 -12.81 9.59
CA PHE A 10 9.46 -11.94 9.09
C PHE A 10 8.35 -11.77 10.15
N ASP A 11 8.17 -10.53 10.59
CA ASP A 11 7.19 -10.12 11.58
C ASP A 11 6.21 -9.12 10.97
N GLU A 12 4.92 -9.49 10.99
CA GLU A 12 3.83 -8.69 10.44
C GLU A 12 3.66 -7.35 11.16
N SER A 13 4.02 -7.29 12.45
CA SER A 13 3.66 -6.21 13.38
C SER A 13 4.84 -5.48 14.02
N ARG A 14 6.08 -5.96 13.85
CA ARG A 14 7.27 -5.29 14.38
C ARG A 14 7.40 -3.88 13.81
N LEU A 15 7.35 -2.86 14.67
CA LEU A 15 7.62 -1.49 14.25
C LEU A 15 9.05 -1.36 13.68
N PRO A 16 9.24 -0.59 12.58
CA PRO A 16 10.57 -0.29 12.09
C PRO A 16 11.35 0.47 13.17
N ASN A 17 12.62 0.14 13.35
CA ASN A 17 13.50 0.91 14.21
C ASN A 17 13.86 2.26 13.54
N GLN A 18 14.54 3.12 14.28
CA GLN A 18 14.85 4.47 13.79
C GLN A 18 15.69 4.47 12.51
N LEU A 19 16.69 3.58 12.41
CA LEU A 19 17.55 3.49 11.22
C LEU A 19 16.75 3.02 9.99
N GLU A 20 15.90 2.01 10.14
CA GLU A 20 15.02 1.51 9.08
C GLU A 20 14.04 2.60 8.60
N LEU A 21 13.50 3.38 9.54
CA LEU A 21 12.57 4.45 9.22
C LEU A 21 13.29 5.66 8.55
N GLU A 22 14.51 5.99 8.97
CA GLU A 22 15.37 7.00 8.33
C GLU A 22 15.75 6.57 6.90
N GLU A 23 16.13 5.31 6.71
CA GLU A 23 16.41 4.76 5.39
C GLU A 23 15.17 4.87 4.49
N ALA A 24 14.02 4.36 4.97
CA ALA A 24 12.76 4.43 4.23
C ALA A 24 12.39 5.87 3.86
N ALA A 25 12.50 6.81 4.81
CA ALA A 25 12.15 8.22 4.59
C ALA A 25 12.96 8.88 3.46
N ASN A 26 14.23 8.51 3.30
CA ASN A 26 15.13 9.07 2.29
C ASN A 26 14.97 8.45 0.89
N LEU A 27 14.26 7.32 0.78
CA LEU A 27 14.05 6.65 -0.49
C LEU A 27 12.97 7.35 -1.35
N PRO A 28 13.12 7.34 -2.69
CA PRO A 28 12.18 8.02 -3.56
C PRO A 28 10.92 7.18 -3.81
N VAL A 29 9.78 7.85 -3.87
CA VAL A 29 8.55 7.36 -4.48
C VAL A 29 8.15 8.27 -5.64
N ILE A 30 7.41 7.73 -6.60
CA ILE A 30 7.08 8.39 -7.87
C ILE A 30 5.62 8.83 -7.85
N SER A 31 5.36 10.12 -8.01
CA SER A 31 4.01 10.65 -8.14
C SER A 31 3.39 10.29 -9.50
N GLU A 32 2.10 10.55 -9.66
CA GLU A 32 1.41 10.37 -10.96
C GLU A 32 2.12 11.08 -12.13
N SER A 33 2.66 12.28 -11.90
CA SER A 33 3.35 13.07 -12.94
C SER A 33 4.76 12.55 -13.26
N GLY A 34 5.20 11.46 -12.63
CA GLY A 34 6.54 10.91 -12.77
C GLY A 34 7.59 11.61 -11.91
N VAL A 35 7.19 12.56 -11.06
CA VAL A 35 8.11 13.28 -10.18
C VAL A 35 8.51 12.38 -9.01
N ARG A 36 9.81 12.29 -8.76
CA ARG A 36 10.35 11.58 -7.59
C ARG A 36 10.34 12.51 -6.38
N VAL A 37 9.73 12.05 -5.29
CA VAL A 37 9.70 12.74 -4.00
C VAL A 37 10.25 11.80 -2.93
N ALA A 38 10.87 12.35 -1.89
CA ALA A 38 11.31 11.54 -0.75
C ALA A 38 10.08 10.95 -0.04
N PHE A 39 10.10 9.66 0.29
CA PHE A 39 8.98 9.01 0.96
C PHE A 39 8.62 9.69 2.28
N GLY A 40 9.61 10.14 3.05
CA GLY A 40 9.42 10.88 4.30
C GLY A 40 8.62 12.18 4.14
N SER A 41 8.72 12.83 2.98
CA SER A 41 7.97 14.08 2.72
C SER A 41 6.45 13.88 2.70
N LEU A 42 5.99 12.64 2.57
CA LEU A 42 4.55 12.32 2.57
C LEU A 42 3.93 12.39 3.97
N TRP A 43 4.74 12.29 5.03
CA TRP A 43 4.26 12.13 6.41
C TRP A 43 5.06 12.93 7.46
N GLN A 44 6.08 13.68 7.05
CA GLN A 44 6.90 14.48 7.97
C GLN A 44 6.09 15.50 8.79
N ASP A 45 5.04 16.09 8.21
CA ASP A 45 4.29 17.20 8.81
C ASP A 45 2.96 16.74 9.44
N GLN A 46 2.47 15.57 9.07
CA GLN A 46 1.12 15.11 9.45
C GLN A 46 1.07 13.58 9.55
N LYS A 47 0.29 13.08 10.53
CA LYS A 47 0.01 11.65 10.65
C LYS A 47 -0.61 11.13 9.36
N THR A 48 -0.07 10.05 8.84
CA THR A 48 -0.43 9.53 7.51
C THR A 48 -0.56 8.02 7.57
N ILE A 49 -1.74 7.53 7.18
CA ILE A 49 -1.96 6.13 6.85
C ILE A 49 -1.36 5.89 5.46
N VAL A 50 -0.40 4.98 5.36
CA VAL A 50 0.20 4.58 4.07
C VAL A 50 -0.18 3.13 3.78
N CYS A 51 -0.96 2.93 2.73
CA CYS A 51 -1.35 1.60 2.26
C CYS A 51 -0.51 1.20 1.04
N PHE A 52 0.37 0.22 1.20
CA PHE A 52 1.12 -0.40 0.12
C PHE A 52 0.27 -1.52 -0.49
N ILE A 53 -0.28 -1.31 -1.69
CA ILE A 53 -0.91 -2.39 -2.46
C ILE A 53 0.14 -3.21 -3.18
N ARG A 54 -0.22 -4.45 -3.54
CA ARG A 54 0.69 -5.39 -4.21
C ARG A 54 1.06 -4.93 -5.61
N HIS A 55 0.08 -4.76 -6.50
CA HIS A 55 0.28 -4.35 -7.89
C HIS A 55 -1.05 -3.89 -8.51
N PHE A 56 -1.00 -3.12 -9.61
CA PHE A 56 -2.18 -2.52 -10.26
C PHE A 56 -3.11 -3.53 -10.97
N TRP A 57 -2.60 -4.70 -11.31
CA TRP A 57 -3.42 -5.77 -11.92
C TRP A 57 -4.03 -6.73 -10.90
N CYS A 58 -3.84 -6.48 -9.60
CA CYS A 58 -4.27 -7.40 -8.55
C CYS A 58 -5.78 -7.28 -8.28
N PRO A 59 -6.59 -8.32 -8.51
CA PRO A 59 -8.03 -8.24 -8.22
C PRO A 59 -8.33 -7.97 -6.75
N LEU A 60 -7.49 -8.51 -5.85
CA LEU A 60 -7.64 -8.32 -4.41
C LEU A 60 -7.32 -6.88 -3.99
N CYS A 61 -6.31 -6.25 -4.61
CA CYS A 61 -6.05 -4.84 -4.36
C CYS A 61 -7.15 -3.95 -4.99
N GLN A 62 -7.78 -4.35 -6.10
CA GLN A 62 -8.95 -3.62 -6.62
C GLN A 62 -10.15 -3.72 -5.66
N ASP A 63 -10.43 -4.89 -5.09
CA ASP A 63 -11.43 -5.05 -4.02
C ASP A 63 -11.10 -4.15 -2.80
N TYR A 64 -9.83 -4.10 -2.41
CA TYR A 64 -9.37 -3.23 -1.32
C TYR A 64 -9.54 -1.74 -1.65
N MET A 65 -9.19 -1.30 -2.87
CA MET A 65 -9.42 0.07 -3.34
C MET A 65 -10.90 0.44 -3.41
N PHE A 66 -11.78 -0.49 -3.79
CA PHE A 66 -13.23 -0.28 -3.71
C PHE A 66 -13.72 -0.16 -2.27
N SER A 67 -13.12 -0.91 -1.33
CA SER A 67 -13.41 -0.77 0.10
C SER A 67 -12.98 0.61 0.61
N ILE A 68 -11.77 1.06 0.28
CA ILE A 68 -11.27 2.40 0.62
C ILE A 68 -12.24 3.47 0.09
N SER A 69 -12.52 3.43 -1.22
CA SER A 69 -13.33 4.48 -1.87
C SER A 69 -14.78 4.52 -1.39
N ARG A 70 -15.30 3.41 -0.81
CA ARG A 70 -16.67 3.32 -0.30
C ARG A 70 -16.78 3.71 1.17
N ASN A 71 -15.78 3.40 1.96
CA ASN A 71 -15.88 3.43 3.42
C ASN A 71 -15.04 4.55 4.06
N VAL A 72 -14.14 5.19 3.31
CA VAL A 72 -13.27 6.24 3.85
C VAL A 72 -13.70 7.60 3.33
N SER A 73 -14.04 8.49 4.25
CA SER A 73 -14.39 9.88 3.96
C SER A 73 -13.14 10.77 4.09
N PRO A 74 -12.72 11.50 3.04
CA PRO A 74 -11.64 12.47 3.14
C PRO A 74 -11.91 13.53 4.20
N ALA A 75 -13.14 14.03 4.30
CA ALA A 75 -13.51 15.05 5.27
C ALA A 75 -13.30 14.58 6.72
N VAL A 76 -13.61 13.31 7.01
CA VAL A 76 -13.40 12.74 8.35
C VAL A 76 -11.90 12.63 8.67
N LEU A 77 -11.09 12.21 7.68
CA LEU A 77 -9.63 12.17 7.86
C LEU A 77 -9.04 13.57 8.02
N ASP A 78 -9.51 14.55 7.25
CA ASP A 78 -9.08 15.95 7.34
C ASP A 78 -9.42 16.55 8.71
N GLU A 79 -10.63 16.33 9.23
CA GLU A 79 -11.05 16.75 10.57
C GLU A 79 -10.18 16.12 11.68
N ALA A 80 -9.75 14.87 11.49
CA ALA A 80 -8.84 14.18 12.40
C ALA A 80 -7.36 14.57 12.24
N GLY A 81 -7.02 15.39 11.24
CA GLY A 81 -5.64 15.73 10.93
C GLY A 81 -4.83 14.53 10.43
N ILE A 82 -5.46 13.61 9.67
CA ILE A 82 -4.84 12.40 9.13
C ILE A 82 -4.87 12.40 7.60
N GLN A 83 -3.80 11.97 6.97
CA GLN A 83 -3.77 11.71 5.52
C GLN A 83 -3.89 10.22 5.21
N LEU A 84 -4.43 9.88 4.05
CA LEU A 84 -4.36 8.53 3.49
C LEU A 84 -3.64 8.56 2.13
N VAL A 85 -2.59 7.74 2.02
CA VAL A 85 -1.77 7.59 0.81
C VAL A 85 -1.75 6.13 0.38
N ILE A 86 -1.83 5.89 -0.93
CA ILE A 86 -1.70 4.57 -1.53
C ILE A 86 -0.40 4.47 -2.32
N ILE A 87 0.37 3.40 -2.11
CA ILE A 87 1.59 3.10 -2.84
C ILE A 87 1.45 1.76 -3.55
N SER A 88 1.87 1.71 -4.82
CA SER A 88 1.94 0.48 -5.62
C SER A 88 3.37 0.25 -6.11
N ASN A 89 3.76 -0.99 -6.39
CA ASN A 89 5.04 -1.29 -7.02
C ASN A 89 5.01 -1.23 -8.55
N GLY A 90 3.88 -0.86 -9.15
CA GLY A 90 3.77 -0.72 -10.61
C GLY A 90 4.26 0.63 -11.14
N SER A 91 4.18 0.81 -12.44
CA SER A 91 4.50 2.09 -13.10
C SER A 91 3.57 3.23 -12.67
N HIS A 92 4.10 4.43 -12.45
CA HIS A 92 3.31 5.62 -12.12
C HIS A 92 2.28 5.97 -13.22
N ASP A 93 2.53 5.57 -14.48
CA ASP A 93 1.60 5.74 -15.61
C ASP A 93 0.23 5.09 -15.35
N MET A 94 0.17 4.11 -14.45
CA MET A 94 -1.05 3.40 -14.08
C MET A 94 -1.91 4.18 -13.07
N ILE A 95 -1.33 5.15 -12.35
CA ILE A 95 -2.03 5.92 -11.30
C ILE A 95 -3.26 6.63 -11.87
N LYS A 96 -3.12 7.29 -13.02
CA LYS A 96 -4.24 8.03 -13.66
C LYS A 96 -5.44 7.12 -13.92
N SER A 97 -5.17 5.90 -14.41
CA SER A 97 -6.20 4.91 -14.67
C SER A 97 -6.83 4.41 -13.38
N TYR A 98 -6.02 4.11 -12.36
CA TYR A 98 -6.51 3.71 -11.03
C TYR A 98 -7.43 4.77 -10.42
N ARG A 99 -7.02 6.04 -10.45
CA ARG A 99 -7.85 7.13 -9.95
C ARG A 99 -9.19 7.19 -10.67
N LYS A 100 -9.22 7.01 -11.99
CA LYS A 100 -10.45 7.00 -12.77
C LYS A 100 -11.35 5.80 -12.44
N ILE A 101 -10.78 4.61 -12.24
CA ILE A 101 -11.53 3.39 -11.89
C ILE A 101 -12.22 3.56 -10.53
N PHE A 102 -11.45 3.98 -9.52
CA PHE A 102 -11.93 4.01 -8.13
C PHE A 102 -12.55 5.34 -7.73
N ARG A 103 -12.38 6.39 -8.55
CA ARG A 103 -12.75 7.77 -8.21
C ARG A 103 -12.17 8.21 -6.86
N THR A 104 -10.97 7.72 -6.56
CA THR A 104 -10.34 7.95 -5.26
C THR A 104 -9.83 9.39 -5.17
N PRO A 105 -10.13 10.10 -4.06
CA PRO A 105 -9.58 11.43 -3.78
C PRO A 105 -8.18 11.37 -3.17
N PHE A 106 -7.78 10.19 -2.66
CA PHE A 106 -6.52 10.00 -1.96
C PHE A 106 -5.31 10.02 -2.91
N ALA A 107 -4.16 10.46 -2.40
CA ALA A 107 -2.94 10.52 -3.17
C ALA A 107 -2.41 9.10 -3.48
N LEU A 108 -1.83 8.95 -4.68
CA LEU A 108 -1.19 7.71 -5.10
C LEU A 108 0.24 7.98 -5.54
N TYR A 109 1.13 7.08 -5.13
CA TYR A 109 2.54 7.04 -5.56
C TYR A 109 2.92 5.62 -5.97
N THR A 110 4.10 5.48 -6.56
CA THR A 110 4.68 4.18 -6.81
C THR A 110 6.12 4.04 -6.33
N ASP A 111 6.49 2.80 -6.00
CA ASP A 111 7.88 2.38 -5.81
C ASP A 111 8.17 1.14 -6.66
N PRO A 112 8.43 1.32 -7.98
CA PRO A 112 8.76 0.20 -8.86
C PRO A 112 10.08 -0.50 -8.51
N SER A 113 10.91 0.11 -7.66
CA SER A 113 12.20 -0.45 -7.25
C SER A 113 12.11 -1.34 -6.02
N HIS A 114 10.95 -1.38 -5.37
CA HIS A 114 10.68 -2.06 -4.10
C HIS A 114 11.56 -1.60 -2.94
N LYS A 115 12.31 -0.51 -3.08
CA LYS A 115 13.26 -0.05 -2.06
C LYS A 115 12.54 0.36 -0.78
N VAL A 116 11.44 1.10 -0.88
CA VAL A 116 10.62 1.49 0.27
C VAL A 116 9.92 0.26 0.85
N TYR A 117 9.44 -0.65 0.00
CA TYR A 117 8.86 -1.92 0.45
C TYR A 117 9.86 -2.70 1.31
N ASN A 118 11.09 -2.88 0.81
CA ASN A 118 12.15 -3.62 1.48
C ASN A 118 12.63 -2.92 2.76
N ALA A 119 12.87 -1.60 2.72
CA ALA A 119 13.31 -0.82 3.88
C ALA A 119 12.29 -0.86 5.02
N LEU A 120 11.00 -0.97 4.70
CA LEU A 120 9.94 -1.14 5.70
C LEU A 120 9.70 -2.60 6.10
N GLY A 121 10.50 -3.56 5.62
CA GLY A 121 10.42 -4.98 6.00
C GLY A 121 9.38 -5.81 5.23
N MET A 122 8.78 -5.28 4.15
CA MET A 122 7.88 -6.05 3.27
C MET A 122 8.68 -6.90 2.28
N THR A 123 9.53 -7.79 2.81
CA THR A 123 10.52 -8.57 2.06
C THR A 123 9.99 -9.88 1.49
N LEU A 124 8.81 -10.34 1.94
CA LEU A 124 8.20 -11.57 1.43
C LEU A 124 7.66 -11.39 0.01
N GLN A 125 8.01 -12.35 -0.85
CA GLN A 125 7.48 -12.49 -2.19
C GLN A 125 6.80 -13.86 -2.32
N THR A 126 5.49 -13.87 -2.56
CA THR A 126 4.70 -15.11 -2.66
C THR A 126 3.39 -14.91 -3.41
N MET A 127 2.89 -16.01 -3.97
CA MET A 127 1.55 -16.09 -4.58
C MET A 127 0.54 -16.84 -3.70
N GLU A 128 0.95 -17.22 -2.48
CA GLU A 128 0.08 -17.93 -1.55
C GLU A 128 -1.09 -17.06 -1.10
N LYS A 129 -2.28 -17.65 -1.09
CA LYS A 129 -3.52 -16.93 -0.78
C LYS A 129 -3.67 -16.62 0.70
N GLY A 130 -3.24 -17.53 1.56
CA GLY A 130 -3.57 -17.48 2.98
C GLY A 130 -5.08 -17.48 3.26
N PRO A 131 -5.47 -17.16 4.51
CA PRO A 131 -6.86 -17.00 4.90
C PRO A 131 -7.60 -15.95 4.06
N ARG A 132 -8.92 -16.05 3.97
CA ARG A 132 -9.73 -15.07 3.24
C ARG A 132 -10.02 -13.86 4.14
N GLY A 133 -9.48 -12.69 3.80
CA GLY A 133 -9.80 -11.44 4.48
C GLY A 133 -11.21 -10.91 4.18
N ASN A 134 -11.77 -10.11 5.11
CA ASN A 134 -13.14 -9.59 5.03
C ASN A 134 -13.37 -8.59 3.88
N TYR A 135 -12.31 -8.00 3.34
CA TYR A 135 -12.38 -7.10 2.18
C TYR A 135 -12.58 -7.85 0.85
N VAL A 136 -12.32 -9.16 0.81
CA VAL A 136 -12.31 -9.95 -0.43
C VAL A 136 -13.74 -10.25 -0.89
N ARG A 137 -14.22 -9.49 -1.87
CA ARG A 137 -15.58 -9.62 -2.41
C ARG A 137 -15.66 -10.64 -3.53
N HIS A 138 -14.62 -10.72 -4.35
CA HIS A 138 -14.64 -11.56 -5.55
C HIS A 138 -13.84 -12.86 -5.38
N GLY A 139 -14.35 -13.93 -5.98
CA GLY A 139 -13.55 -15.13 -6.26
C GLY A 139 -12.51 -14.85 -7.34
N LEU A 140 -11.56 -15.79 -7.56
CA LEU A 140 -10.45 -15.58 -8.50
C LEU A 140 -10.92 -15.23 -9.92
N MET A 141 -11.85 -16.01 -10.48
CA MET A 141 -12.34 -15.81 -11.85
C MET A 141 -13.14 -14.52 -12.02
N SER A 142 -14.05 -14.22 -11.08
CA SER A 142 -14.80 -12.96 -11.10
C SER A 142 -13.91 -11.73 -10.90
N GLY A 143 -12.85 -11.88 -10.09
CA GLY A 143 -11.88 -10.81 -9.86
C GLY A 143 -11.08 -10.47 -11.13
N ILE A 144 -10.59 -11.48 -11.85
CA ILE A 144 -9.87 -11.27 -13.12
C ILE A 144 -10.79 -10.60 -14.14
N GLY A 145 -12.04 -11.08 -14.29
CA GLY A 145 -13.02 -10.47 -15.19
C GLY A 145 -13.28 -9.00 -14.85
N MET A 146 -13.40 -8.67 -13.56
CA MET A 146 -13.56 -7.28 -13.11
C MET A 146 -12.36 -6.41 -13.50
N VAL A 147 -11.13 -6.87 -13.27
CA VAL A 147 -9.91 -6.13 -13.63
C VAL A 147 -9.90 -5.82 -15.13
N VAL A 148 -10.22 -6.80 -15.97
CA VAL A 148 -10.30 -6.61 -17.44
C VAL A 148 -11.37 -5.58 -17.81
N VAL A 149 -12.58 -5.69 -17.25
CA VAL A 149 -13.67 -4.74 -17.52
C VAL A 149 -13.28 -3.32 -17.11
N ASN A 150 -12.65 -3.15 -15.94
CA ASN A 150 -12.19 -1.84 -15.47
C ASN A 150 -11.09 -1.28 -16.38
N ALA A 151 -10.14 -2.11 -16.81
CA ALA A 151 -9.06 -1.72 -17.71
C ALA A 151 -9.60 -1.17 -19.04
N VAL A 152 -10.55 -1.88 -19.66
CA VAL A 152 -11.20 -1.47 -20.90
C VAL A 152 -11.96 -0.15 -20.73
N LYS A 153 -12.74 0.00 -19.65
CA LYS A 153 -13.54 1.22 -19.38
C LYS A 153 -12.71 2.49 -19.29
N VAL A 154 -11.48 2.41 -18.80
CA VAL A 154 -10.64 3.60 -18.59
C VAL A 154 -9.54 3.76 -19.63
N GLY A 155 -9.40 2.81 -20.56
CA GLY A 155 -8.29 2.82 -21.53
C GLY A 155 -6.94 2.61 -20.84
N MET A 156 -6.89 1.68 -19.89
CA MET A 156 -5.70 1.43 -19.08
C MET A 156 -4.54 0.94 -19.96
N PRO A 157 -3.31 1.46 -19.80
CA PRO A 157 -2.20 1.10 -20.68
C PRO A 157 -1.69 -0.31 -20.35
N VAL A 158 -2.21 -1.31 -21.06
CA VAL A 158 -1.88 -2.74 -20.86
C VAL A 158 -0.41 -3.08 -21.13
N TRP A 159 0.31 -2.22 -21.87
CA TRP A 159 1.73 -2.38 -22.16
C TRP A 159 2.64 -1.86 -21.03
N LYS A 160 2.09 -1.20 -20.01
CA LYS A 160 2.86 -0.68 -18.87
C LYS A 160 2.93 -1.71 -17.76
N GLU A 161 4.07 -1.71 -17.08
CA GLU A 161 4.33 -2.62 -15.96
C GLU A 161 3.37 -2.34 -14.82
N GLY A 162 2.46 -3.27 -14.55
CA GLY A 162 1.51 -3.14 -13.45
C GLY A 162 2.09 -3.48 -12.09
N GLY A 163 3.35 -3.91 -12.02
CA GLY A 163 4.03 -4.32 -10.80
C GLY A 163 4.44 -5.79 -10.79
N ASP A 164 5.40 -6.12 -9.93
CA ASP A 164 5.75 -7.50 -9.62
C ASP A 164 4.58 -8.18 -8.90
N ILE A 165 4.09 -9.27 -9.48
CA ILE A 165 2.95 -10.00 -8.95
C ILE A 165 3.26 -10.71 -7.62
N SER A 166 4.52 -11.06 -7.35
CA SER A 166 4.91 -11.80 -6.15
C SER A 166 5.08 -10.90 -4.93
N GLN A 167 5.40 -9.62 -5.15
CA GLN A 167 5.57 -8.64 -4.09
C GLN A 167 4.27 -8.49 -3.28
N LEU A 168 4.44 -8.49 -1.97
CA LEU A 168 3.39 -8.25 -1.01
C LEU A 168 3.33 -6.77 -0.58
N GLY A 169 2.24 -6.41 0.07
CA GLY A 169 1.99 -5.05 0.56
C GLY A 169 1.89 -4.99 2.08
N GLY A 170 1.24 -3.95 2.57
CA GLY A 170 1.05 -3.70 4.00
C GLY A 170 0.48 -2.31 4.27
N GLU A 171 0.25 -2.03 5.54
CA GLU A 171 -0.30 -0.77 6.02
C GLU A 171 0.57 -0.22 7.16
N PHE A 172 0.81 1.08 7.16
CA PHE A 172 1.62 1.76 8.15
C PHE A 172 0.93 3.05 8.60
N ILE A 173 1.11 3.41 9.87
CA ILE A 173 0.72 4.72 10.40
C ILE A 173 1.99 5.48 10.73
N LEU A 174 2.38 6.38 9.82
CA LEU A 174 3.63 7.12 9.85
C LEU A 174 3.38 8.58 10.21
N GLY A 175 4.37 9.19 10.84
CA GLY A 175 4.36 10.61 11.16
C GLY A 175 3.35 11.03 12.25
N PRO A 176 3.36 12.32 12.61
CA PRO A 176 4.30 13.34 12.12
C PRO A 176 5.73 13.09 12.61
N GLY A 177 6.71 13.70 11.93
CA GLY A 177 8.13 13.45 12.14
C GLY A 177 8.51 11.99 11.85
N LEU A 178 9.74 11.61 12.21
CA LEU A 178 10.28 10.27 11.99
C LEU A 178 9.70 9.24 12.98
N THR A 179 8.39 8.98 12.87
CA THR A 179 7.66 8.08 13.76
C THR A 179 6.83 7.06 12.98
N CYS A 180 6.73 5.85 13.53
CA CYS A 180 5.80 4.81 13.09
C CYS A 180 5.07 4.31 14.34
N SER A 181 3.75 4.48 14.37
CA SER A 181 2.93 4.13 15.55
C SER A 181 2.21 2.81 15.40
N TRP A 182 2.07 2.31 14.18
CA TRP A 182 1.42 1.05 13.88
C TRP A 182 1.87 0.51 12.52
N VAL A 183 1.93 -0.82 12.40
CA VAL A 183 2.29 -1.52 11.16
C VAL A 183 1.55 -2.83 11.03
N HIS A 184 1.20 -3.15 9.79
CA HIS A 184 0.87 -4.49 9.35
C HIS A 184 1.56 -4.80 8.02
N ARG A 185 2.30 -5.91 7.95
CA ARG A 185 2.90 -6.42 6.72
C ARG A 185 2.15 -7.66 6.27
N MET A 186 1.81 -7.73 4.99
CA MET A 186 1.14 -8.90 4.44
C MET A 186 2.08 -10.10 4.44
N ARG A 187 1.65 -11.24 5.00
CA ARG A 187 2.30 -12.55 4.82
C ARG A 187 1.79 -13.29 3.58
N TYR A 188 0.54 -13.02 3.19
CA TYR A 188 -0.12 -13.67 2.06
C TYR A 188 -0.79 -12.66 1.12
N THR A 189 -1.13 -13.11 -0.08
CA THR A 189 -1.76 -12.26 -1.11
C THR A 189 -3.15 -11.70 -0.73
N ARG A 190 -3.84 -12.27 0.28
CA ARG A 190 -5.14 -11.81 0.80
C ARG A 190 -5.07 -11.13 2.18
N ASN A 191 -3.89 -10.69 2.58
CA ASN A 191 -3.59 -10.30 3.96
C ASN A 191 -3.61 -8.78 4.19
N HIS A 192 -4.27 -7.97 3.37
CA HIS A 192 -4.51 -6.56 3.75
C HIS A 192 -5.38 -6.51 5.00
N VAL A 193 -5.07 -5.62 5.95
CA VAL A 193 -5.98 -5.33 7.06
C VAL A 193 -7.20 -4.58 6.52
N PRO A 194 -8.43 -4.89 6.96
CA PRO A 194 -9.60 -4.12 6.56
C PRO A 194 -9.41 -2.62 6.85
N ILE A 195 -9.62 -1.76 5.85
CA ILE A 195 -9.28 -0.33 5.95
C ILE A 195 -9.87 0.39 7.17
N LEU A 196 -11.08 0.02 7.60
CA LEU A 196 -11.71 0.63 8.79
C LEU A 196 -10.93 0.32 10.07
N GLN A 197 -10.32 -0.86 10.18
CA GLN A 197 -9.45 -1.19 11.34
C GLN A 197 -8.14 -0.40 11.30
N VAL A 198 -7.63 -0.09 10.10
CA VAL A 198 -6.42 0.75 9.96
C VAL A 198 -6.73 2.20 10.35
N ILE A 199 -7.93 2.68 10.01
CA ILE A 199 -8.42 4.02 10.39
C ILE A 199 -8.66 4.10 11.90
N GLU A 200 -9.28 3.08 12.49
CA GLU A 200 -9.46 2.95 13.94
C GLU A 200 -8.09 2.96 14.65
N ALA A 201 -7.12 2.18 14.16
CA ALA A 201 -5.75 2.18 14.69
C ALA A 201 -5.05 3.55 14.58
N ALA A 202 -5.49 4.42 13.65
CA ALA A 202 -4.99 5.78 13.52
C ALA A 202 -5.62 6.77 14.52
N GLY A 203 -6.67 6.35 15.22
CA GLY A 203 -7.41 7.11 16.21
C GLY A 203 -8.66 7.81 15.67
N VAL A 204 -9.33 7.22 14.67
CA VAL A 204 -10.58 7.73 14.09
C VAL A 204 -11.67 6.69 14.29
N ASP A 205 -12.73 7.08 15.02
CA ASP A 205 -13.89 6.26 15.37
C ASP A 205 -14.97 6.24 14.27
#